data_AF-A0A5J4FV03-F1
#
_entry.id   AF-A0A5J4FV03-F1
#
_cell.length_a   1.000
_cell.length_b   1.000
_cell.length_c   1.000
_cell.angle_alpha   90.00
_cell.angle_beta   90.00
_cell.angle_gamma   90.00
#
_symmetry.space_group_name_H-M   'P 1'
#
loop_
_entity.id
_entity.type
_entity.pdbx_description
1 polymer ?
#
loop_
_entity_poly.entity_id
_entity_poly.type
_entity_poly.pdbx_seq_one_letter_code
_entity_poly.pdbx_strand_id
1 'polypeptide(L)'
;MVNSSQFSKRLQKILDYYGVSATAFSEIISFNRSTISHLLSGRNKPSLEFVMKVLEAYPEVELYWLLNGKGTFPSTQKNEVSKISDTLQKPESHHNFISENHNVNQKKISEVPKNFENSLNPISGKSKNGVYEISEEKKLNSVPIDRIVIFYKDGTFSEFKN
;
A
#
# COMPACT_ATOMS: atom_id res chain seq x y z
N MET A 1 -10.19 6.22 -11.84
CA MET A 1 -9.86 5.14 -10.87
C MET A 1 -8.47 4.58 -11.23
N VAL A 2 -7.58 4.33 -10.26
CA VAL A 2 -6.20 3.85 -10.53
C VAL A 2 -6.24 2.42 -11.09
N ASN A 3 -5.48 2.16 -12.16
CA ASN A 3 -5.31 0.84 -12.74
C ASN A 3 -4.17 0.09 -12.02
N SER A 4 -4.51 -0.95 -11.25
CA SER A 4 -3.53 -1.69 -10.43
C SER A 4 -2.44 -2.38 -11.24
N SER A 5 -2.75 -2.93 -12.42
CA SER A 5 -1.76 -3.59 -13.29
C SER A 5 -0.75 -2.59 -13.87
N GLN A 6 -1.21 -1.40 -14.25
CA GLN A 6 -0.31 -0.35 -14.75
C GLN A 6 0.49 0.30 -13.62
N PHE A 7 -0.11 0.45 -12.43
CA PHE A 7 0.59 0.87 -11.23
C PHE A 7 1.71 -0.10 -10.86
N SER A 8 1.44 -1.41 -10.88
CA SER A 8 2.44 -2.41 -10.51
C SER A 8 3.65 -2.41 -11.43
N LYS A 9 3.45 -2.21 -12.74
CA LYS A 9 4.55 -2.04 -13.72
C LYS A 9 5.43 -0.83 -13.41
N ARG A 10 4.82 0.28 -13.01
CA ARG A 10 5.57 1.49 -12.63
C ARG A 10 6.29 1.33 -11.30
N LEU A 11 5.65 0.66 -10.34
CA LEU A 11 6.30 0.29 -9.08
C LEU A 11 7.51 -0.62 -9.34
N GLN A 12 7.38 -1.62 -10.20
CA GLN A 12 8.51 -2.47 -10.62
C GLN A 12 9.63 -1.64 -11.26
N LYS A 13 9.28 -0.70 -12.15
CA LYS A 13 10.27 0.22 -12.76
C LYS A 13 11.05 1.03 -11.71
N ILE A 14 10.41 1.44 -10.61
CA ILE A 14 11.10 2.11 -9.49
C ILE A 14 12.10 1.15 -8.85
N LEU A 15 11.69 -0.07 -8.49
CA LEU A 15 12.58 -1.07 -7.90
C LEU A 15 13.79 -1.36 -8.79
N ASP A 16 13.55 -1.54 -10.08
CA ASP A 16 14.60 -1.84 -11.07
C ASP A 16 15.58 -0.67 -11.22
N TYR A 17 15.06 0.57 -11.29
CA TYR A 17 15.89 1.77 -11.45
C TYR A 17 16.82 2.00 -10.24
N TYR A 18 16.32 1.79 -9.02
CA TYR A 18 17.13 1.92 -7.80
C TYR A 18 17.91 0.64 -7.46
N GLY A 19 17.73 -0.46 -8.19
CA GLY A 19 18.40 -1.74 -7.93
C GLY A 19 18.00 -2.37 -6.59
N VAL A 20 16.80 -2.10 -6.09
CA VAL A 20 16.34 -2.58 -4.78
C VAL A 20 15.38 -3.76 -4.91
N SER A 21 15.57 -4.77 -4.05
CA SER A 21 14.64 -5.90 -3.98
C SER A 21 13.31 -5.48 -3.34
N ALA A 22 12.23 -6.24 -3.57
CA ALA A 22 10.94 -6.00 -2.92
C ALA A 22 11.03 -6.06 -1.39
N THR A 23 11.93 -6.89 -0.85
CA THR A 23 12.23 -6.99 0.57
C THR A 23 12.88 -5.70 1.09
N ALA A 24 13.96 -5.25 0.46
CA ALA A 24 14.63 -4.02 0.86
C ALA A 24 13.71 -2.80 0.71
N PHE A 25 12.94 -2.74 -0.37
CA PHE A 25 11.91 -1.72 -0.58
C PHE A 25 10.90 -1.67 0.58
N SER A 26 10.40 -2.84 1.02
CA SER A 26 9.45 -2.93 2.14
C SER A 26 10.00 -2.33 3.44
N GLU A 27 11.29 -2.51 3.68
CA GLU A 27 11.99 -1.99 4.87
C GLU A 27 12.17 -0.47 4.75
N ILE A 28 12.61 0.03 3.58
CA ILE A 28 12.79 1.46 3.30
C ILE A 28 11.50 2.25 3.55
N ILE A 29 10.37 1.80 3.00
CA ILE A 29 9.09 2.51 3.17
C ILE A 29 8.30 2.06 4.39
N SER A 30 8.82 1.12 5.19
CA SER A 30 8.21 0.59 6.42
C SER A 30 6.83 -0.05 6.21
N PHE A 31 6.65 -0.80 5.12
CA PHE A 31 5.45 -1.59 4.83
C PHE A 31 5.73 -3.09 4.94
N ASN A 32 4.68 -3.88 5.23
CA ASN A 32 4.82 -5.34 5.23
C ASN A 32 5.14 -5.88 3.82
N ARG A 33 6.09 -6.82 3.74
CA ARG A 33 6.48 -7.54 2.50
C ARG A 33 5.29 -8.12 1.73
N SER A 34 4.28 -8.66 2.41
CA SER A 34 3.06 -9.17 1.79
C SER A 34 2.30 -8.08 1.06
N THR A 35 2.18 -6.88 1.63
CA THR A 35 1.56 -5.72 0.98
C THR A 35 2.30 -5.35 -0.29
N ILE A 36 3.63 -5.31 -0.24
CA ILE A 36 4.47 -5.02 -1.42
C ILE A 36 4.23 -6.07 -2.51
N SER A 37 4.23 -7.35 -2.15
CA SER A 37 3.99 -8.47 -3.08
C SER A 37 2.61 -8.37 -3.78
N HIS A 38 1.56 -8.04 -3.02
CA HIS A 38 0.22 -7.85 -3.60
C HIS A 38 0.12 -6.63 -4.52
N LEU A 39 0.89 -5.57 -4.27
CA LEU A 39 0.97 -4.40 -5.14
C LEU A 39 1.77 -4.71 -6.42
N LEU A 40 2.91 -5.38 -6.31
CA LEU A 40 3.74 -5.78 -7.46
C LEU A 40 3.02 -6.79 -8.38
N SER A 41 2.20 -7.68 -7.82
CA SER A 41 1.34 -8.57 -8.61
C SER A 41 0.13 -7.87 -9.25
N GLY A 42 -0.13 -6.60 -8.90
CA GLY A 42 -1.26 -5.83 -9.43
C GLY A 42 -2.63 -6.28 -8.92
N ARG A 43 -2.69 -7.16 -7.90
CA ARG A 43 -3.94 -7.66 -7.32
C ARG A 43 -4.58 -6.62 -6.38
N ASN A 44 -3.77 -5.75 -5.77
CA ASN A 44 -4.23 -4.71 -4.85
C ASN A 44 -4.06 -3.31 -5.43
N LYS A 45 -4.90 -2.38 -4.98
CA LYS A 45 -4.71 -0.94 -5.21
C LYS A 45 -3.79 -0.38 -4.11
N PRO A 46 -2.93 0.60 -4.43
CA PRO A 46 -2.15 1.28 -3.41
C PRO A 46 -3.04 2.13 -2.49
N SER A 47 -2.73 2.16 -1.20
CA SER A 47 -3.30 3.14 -0.27
C SER A 47 -2.65 4.52 -0.49
N LEU A 48 -3.31 5.59 -0.03
CA LEU A 48 -2.72 6.92 -0.06
C LEU A 48 -1.40 6.97 0.71
N GLU A 49 -1.38 6.39 1.92
CA GLU A 49 -0.19 6.31 2.77
C GLU A 49 0.99 5.66 2.05
N PHE A 50 0.75 4.54 1.35
CA PHE A 50 1.77 3.88 0.55
C PHE A 50 2.35 4.82 -0.51
N VAL A 51 1.47 5.50 -1.26
CA VAL A 51 1.89 6.43 -2.31
C VAL A 51 2.73 7.57 -1.74
N MET A 52 2.28 8.17 -0.62
CA MET A 52 3.02 9.24 0.03
C MET A 52 4.41 8.78 0.48
N LYS A 53 4.52 7.57 1.05
CA LYS A 53 5.82 7.01 1.46
C LYS A 53 6.75 6.73 0.29
N VAL A 54 6.23 6.32 -0.86
CA VAL A 54 7.04 6.17 -2.08
C VAL A 54 7.57 7.52 -2.56
N LEU A 55 6.75 8.56 -2.58
CA LEU A 55 7.18 9.90 -3.02
C LEU A 55 8.20 10.53 -2.06
N GLU A 56 8.06 10.27 -0.76
CA GLU A 56 9.01 10.71 0.26
C GLU A 56 10.38 10.00 0.11
N ALA A 57 10.37 8.67 -0.10
CA ALA A 57 11.59 7.88 -0.23
C ALA A 57 12.30 8.04 -1.58
N TYR A 58 11.56 8.35 -2.65
CA TYR A 58 12.08 8.43 -4.02
C TYR A 58 11.68 9.75 -4.69
N PRO A 59 12.45 10.84 -4.47
CA PRO A 59 12.09 12.19 -4.94
C PRO A 59 11.98 12.35 -6.46
N GLU A 60 12.57 11.44 -7.24
CA GLU A 60 12.45 11.42 -8.70
C GLU A 60 11.12 10.85 -9.21
N VAL A 61 10.32 10.25 -8.31
CA VAL A 61 8.99 9.71 -8.63
C VAL A 61 7.95 10.83 -8.54
N GLU A 62 7.23 11.07 -9.63
CA GLU A 62 6.11 12.01 -9.65
C GLU A 62 4.78 11.29 -9.35
N LEU A 63 3.90 11.93 -8.56
CA LEU A 63 2.58 11.38 -8.18
C LEU A 63 1.75 10.99 -9.41
N TYR A 64 1.64 11.89 -10.38
CA TYR A 64 0.79 11.67 -11.54
C TYR A 64 1.36 10.60 -12.48
N TRP A 65 2.70 10.53 -12.58
CA TRP A 65 3.36 9.44 -13.26
C TRP A 65 3.08 8.10 -12.58
N LEU A 66 3.26 8.01 -11.27
CA LEU A 66 3.06 6.77 -10.51
C LEU A 66 1.62 6.27 -10.59
N LEU A 67 0.62 7.15 -10.48
CA LEU A 67 -0.80 6.75 -10.46
C LEU A 67 -1.43 6.60 -11.84
N ASN A 68 -1.07 7.47 -12.79
CA ASN A 68 -1.75 7.59 -14.08
C ASN A 68 -0.84 7.32 -15.29
N GLY A 69 0.48 7.22 -15.08
CA GLY A 69 1.45 6.99 -16.15
C GLY A 69 1.69 8.22 -17.03
N LYS A 70 1.33 9.42 -16.55
CA LYS A 70 1.52 10.69 -17.27
C LYS A 70 2.69 11.45 -16.65
N GLY A 71 3.55 12.03 -17.47
CA GLY A 71 4.83 12.60 -17.05
C GLY A 71 5.99 11.63 -17.32
N THR A 72 7.12 11.84 -16.67
CA THR A 72 8.34 11.04 -16.89
C THR A 72 8.94 10.58 -15.57
N PHE A 73 9.50 9.39 -15.58
CA PHE A 73 10.33 8.86 -14.49
C PHE A 73 11.62 8.30 -15.07
N PRO A 74 12.78 8.71 -14.54
CA PRO A 74 12.96 9.67 -13.43
C PRO A 74 12.58 11.12 -13.81
N SER A 75 12.08 11.90 -12.85
CA SER A 75 11.80 13.33 -13.06
C SER A 75 13.11 14.13 -13.00
N THR A 76 13.31 15.03 -13.96
CA THR A 76 14.49 15.92 -14.01
C THR A 76 14.38 17.13 -13.10
N GLN A 77 13.20 17.38 -12.52
CA GLN A 77 12.97 18.51 -11.62
C GLN A 77 13.07 18.02 -10.17
N LYS A 78 14.13 18.46 -9.49
CA LYS A 78 14.28 18.30 -8.04
C LYS A 78 13.09 19.03 -7.40
N ASN A 79 12.12 18.30 -6.88
CA ASN A 79 10.99 18.88 -6.15
C ASN A 79 11.53 19.55 -4.88
N GLU A 80 11.88 20.83 -4.97
CA GLU A 80 12.07 21.70 -3.82
C GLU A 80 10.69 21.97 -3.21
N VAL A 81 10.16 20.97 -2.49
CA VAL A 81 9.01 21.20 -1.62
C VAL A 81 9.54 21.93 -0.39
N SER A 82 9.44 23.24 -0.46
CA SER A 82 9.80 24.21 0.55
C SER A 82 9.33 23.79 1.94
N LYS A 83 10.23 23.89 2.92
CA LYS A 83 9.90 24.09 4.33
C LYS A 83 8.97 25.30 4.43
N ILE A 84 7.69 25.09 4.70
CA ILE A 84 6.78 26.15 5.14
C ILE A 84 6.43 25.84 6.59
N SER A 85 7.37 26.16 7.48
CA SER A 85 7.12 26.37 8.90
C SER A 85 7.79 27.68 9.28
N ASP A 86 7.03 28.52 9.95
CA ASP A 86 7.40 29.79 10.58
C ASP A 86 7.58 31.02 9.69
N THR A 87 6.45 31.70 9.42
CA THR A 87 6.30 33.11 9.85
C THR A 87 4.84 33.52 9.83
N LEU A 88 4.19 33.44 10.99
CA LEU A 88 2.97 34.19 11.29
C LEU A 88 3.35 35.66 11.53
N GLN A 89 2.94 36.56 10.64
CA GLN A 89 2.78 37.98 10.97
C GLN A 89 1.38 38.44 10.53
N LYS A 90 0.73 39.14 11.47
CA LYS A 90 -0.67 39.61 11.49
C LYS A 90 -0.96 40.72 10.44
N PRO A 91 -2.25 41.07 10.23
CA PRO A 91 -2.79 41.66 9.01
C PRO A 91 -2.82 43.19 9.02
N GLU A 92 -2.86 43.77 7.82
CA GLU A 92 -3.48 45.08 7.61
C GLU A 92 -4.59 45.02 6.54
N SER A 93 -5.66 45.71 6.91
CA SER A 93 -6.96 45.99 6.30
C SER A 93 -6.92 46.69 4.95
N HIS A 94 -7.93 46.44 4.10
CA HIS A 94 -9.01 47.39 3.72
C HIS A 94 -9.96 46.78 2.65
N HIS A 95 -11.27 46.76 2.96
CA HIS A 95 -12.47 47.05 2.14
C HIS A 95 -12.46 46.73 0.62
N ASN A 96 -13.50 46.26 -0.06
CA ASN A 96 -14.91 45.94 0.22
C ASN A 96 -15.48 45.37 -1.09
N PHE A 97 -16.29 44.31 -1.05
CA PHE A 97 -17.41 44.16 -1.99
C PHE A 97 -18.57 43.50 -1.26
N ILE A 98 -19.57 44.32 -0.95
CA ILE A 98 -20.89 43.91 -0.49
C ILE A 98 -21.71 43.57 -1.74
N SER A 99 -22.33 42.41 -1.76
CA SER A 99 -23.74 42.33 -2.17
C SER A 99 -24.41 41.25 -1.34
N GLU A 100 -25.20 41.70 -0.38
CA GLU A 100 -26.21 40.92 0.33
C GLU A 100 -27.33 40.53 -0.63
N ASN A 101 -27.89 39.32 -0.49
CA ASN A 101 -29.19 39.14 0.15
C ASN A 101 -29.78 37.73 -0.10
N HIS A 102 -29.98 37.03 1.03
CA HIS A 102 -31.15 36.20 1.39
C HIS A 102 -31.51 34.97 0.53
N ASN A 103 -31.96 33.82 1.07
CA ASN A 103 -32.55 33.56 2.37
C ASN A 103 -32.48 32.05 2.72
N VAL A 104 -32.45 31.81 4.02
CA VAL A 104 -32.51 30.53 4.72
C VAL A 104 -33.83 29.81 4.45
N ASN A 105 -33.80 28.49 4.27
CA ASN A 105 -34.96 27.65 4.59
C ASN A 105 -34.51 26.34 5.26
N GLN A 106 -34.73 26.29 6.58
CA GLN A 106 -34.57 25.10 7.40
C GLN A 106 -35.70 24.11 7.08
N LYS A 107 -35.35 22.85 6.79
CA LYS A 107 -36.24 21.71 6.99
C LYS A 107 -35.54 20.64 7.83
N LYS A 108 -35.98 20.58 9.09
CA LYS A 108 -35.82 19.50 10.06
C LYS A 108 -36.88 18.43 9.78
N ILE A 109 -36.50 17.15 9.85
CA ILE A 109 -37.25 15.90 10.17
C ILE A 109 -36.27 14.78 9.74
N SER A 110 -35.44 14.25 10.64
CA SER A 110 -35.66 13.05 11.46
C SER A 110 -36.02 11.80 10.66
N GLU A 111 -35.07 10.87 10.53
CA GLU A 111 -35.34 9.43 10.55
C GLU A 111 -34.05 8.66 10.90
N VAL A 112 -34.14 7.86 11.97
CA VAL A 112 -33.11 6.96 12.48
C VAL A 112 -33.52 5.55 12.09
N PRO A 113 -32.64 4.74 11.48
CA PRO A 113 -32.70 3.31 11.63
C PRO A 113 -31.70 2.87 12.70
N LYS A 114 -32.24 2.42 13.83
CA LYS A 114 -31.58 1.46 14.71
C LYS A 114 -31.36 0.18 13.89
N ASN A 115 -30.18 -0.41 14.01
CA ASN A 115 -29.94 -1.85 14.22
C ASN A 115 -28.51 -2.19 13.81
N PHE A 116 -27.65 -2.48 14.80
CA PHE A 116 -26.76 -3.65 14.84
C PHE A 116 -26.11 -3.68 16.22
N GLU A 117 -26.86 -4.17 17.20
CA GLU A 117 -26.25 -4.83 18.35
C GLU A 117 -25.89 -6.28 17.98
N ASN A 118 -24.89 -6.79 18.70
CA ASN A 118 -24.35 -8.15 18.73
C ASN A 118 -23.21 -8.40 17.72
N SER A 119 -22.02 -8.86 18.10
CA SER A 119 -21.55 -9.38 19.39
C SER A 119 -20.02 -9.37 19.38
N LEU A 120 -19.43 -8.88 20.48
CA LEU A 120 -18.04 -9.17 20.83
C LEU A 120 -17.94 -10.66 21.16
N ASN A 121 -17.15 -11.41 20.40
CA ASN A 121 -16.64 -12.71 20.82
C ASN A 121 -15.13 -12.59 21.07
N PRO A 122 -14.66 -12.85 22.31
CA PRO A 122 -13.25 -12.95 22.63
C PRO A 122 -12.73 -14.33 22.22
N ILE A 123 -11.77 -14.40 21.29
CA ILE A 123 -11.05 -15.65 21.05
C ILE A 123 -9.92 -15.74 22.08
N SER A 124 -10.26 -16.30 23.23
CA SER A 124 -9.32 -17.05 24.06
C SER A 124 -9.29 -18.49 23.53
N GLY A 125 -8.13 -18.92 23.02
CA GLY A 125 -7.97 -20.21 22.34
C GLY A 125 -6.53 -20.68 22.32
N LYS A 126 -6.14 -21.26 23.46
CA LYS A 126 -4.92 -22.00 23.82
C LYS A 126 -4.13 -22.68 22.69
N SER A 127 -2.80 -22.59 22.83
CA SER A 127 -1.77 -23.48 22.30
C SER A 127 -2.18 -24.95 22.25
N LYS A 128 -2.05 -25.58 21.08
CA LYS A 128 -1.84 -27.02 20.90
C LYS A 128 -0.91 -27.27 19.70
N ASN A 129 0.15 -28.03 19.95
CA ASN A 129 1.03 -28.63 18.95
C ASN A 129 0.20 -29.47 17.98
N GLY A 130 0.09 -29.02 16.74
CA GLY A 130 -0.50 -29.80 15.65
C GLY A 130 0.55 -30.75 15.07
N VAL A 131 0.53 -32.00 15.53
CA VAL A 131 1.08 -33.12 14.75
C VAL A 131 0.12 -33.33 13.59
N TYR A 132 0.56 -33.03 12.36
CA TYR A 132 -0.17 -33.38 11.17
C TYR A 132 0.08 -34.86 10.87
N GLU A 133 -0.92 -35.68 11.17
CA GLU A 133 -0.98 -37.08 10.75
C GLU A 133 -1.37 -37.11 9.26
N ILE A 134 -0.45 -37.54 8.40
CA ILE A 134 -0.69 -37.67 6.96
C ILE A 134 -1.33 -39.04 6.74
N SER A 135 -2.62 -39.06 6.37
CA SER A 135 -3.28 -40.28 5.90
C SER A 135 -2.82 -40.63 4.48
N GLU A 136 -2.49 -41.90 4.29
CA GLU A 136 -1.89 -42.44 3.06
C GLU A 136 -2.83 -42.39 1.84
N GLU A 137 -2.20 -42.00 0.74
CA GLU A 137 -2.41 -42.38 -0.66
C GLU A 137 -3.78 -42.14 -1.34
N LYS A 138 -3.88 -40.97 -1.98
CA LYS A 138 -4.36 -40.94 -3.37
C LYS A 138 -3.16 -40.94 -4.30
N LYS A 139 -3.00 -42.01 -5.10
CA LYS A 139 -2.16 -42.01 -6.32
C LYS A 139 -2.63 -40.88 -7.24
N LEU A 140 -2.06 -39.70 -7.05
CA LEU A 140 -2.18 -38.58 -7.97
C LEU A 140 -1.08 -38.78 -9.02
N ASN A 141 -1.45 -38.67 -10.30
CA ASN A 141 -0.52 -38.70 -11.43
C ASN A 141 0.72 -37.87 -11.10
N SER A 142 1.84 -38.56 -10.85
CA SER A 142 3.05 -37.95 -10.29
C SER A 142 3.71 -37.10 -11.36
N VAL A 143 3.33 -35.83 -11.41
CA VAL A 143 4.13 -34.82 -12.11
C VAL A 143 5.54 -34.90 -11.50
N PRO A 144 6.59 -35.07 -12.31
CA PRO A 144 7.95 -35.17 -11.79
C PRO A 144 8.29 -33.88 -11.04
N ILE A 145 8.93 -34.03 -9.88
CA ILE A 145 9.42 -32.90 -9.11
C ILE A 145 10.61 -32.31 -9.88
N ASP A 146 10.50 -31.06 -10.30
CA ASP A 146 11.61 -30.33 -10.95
C ASP A 146 12.66 -29.90 -9.91
N ARG A 147 12.20 -29.43 -8.74
CA ARG A 147 13.09 -28.85 -7.71
C ARG A 147 12.50 -28.90 -6.30
N ILE A 148 13.35 -29.13 -5.30
CA ILE A 148 13.07 -28.98 -3.87
C ILE A 148 14.10 -28.02 -3.25
N VAL A 149 13.64 -27.05 -2.45
CA VAL A 149 14.50 -26.18 -1.64
C VAL A 149 14.12 -26.31 -0.18
N ILE A 150 15.08 -26.66 0.69
CA ILE A 150 14.89 -26.82 2.13
C ILE A 150 15.61 -25.67 2.84
N PHE A 151 14.90 -24.92 3.68
CA PHE A 151 15.50 -23.86 4.50
C PHE A 151 15.71 -24.34 5.94
N TYR A 152 16.91 -24.14 6.47
CA TYR A 152 17.25 -24.47 7.85
C TYR A 152 17.12 -23.24 8.75
N LYS A 153 17.03 -23.47 10.06
CA LYS A 153 16.86 -22.40 11.06
C LYS A 153 18.07 -21.47 11.17
N ASP A 154 19.25 -21.93 10.78
CA ASP A 154 20.48 -21.14 10.73
C ASP A 154 20.57 -20.25 9.49
N GLY A 155 19.54 -20.25 8.63
CA GLY A 155 19.47 -19.46 7.41
C GLY A 155 20.15 -20.12 6.20
N THR A 156 20.71 -21.31 6.35
CA THR A 156 21.24 -22.08 5.22
C THR A 156 20.11 -22.75 4.43
N PHE A 157 20.40 -23.20 3.20
CA PHE A 157 19.44 -23.96 2.40
C PHE A 157 20.10 -25.11 1.63
N SER A 158 19.30 -26.15 1.34
CA SER A 158 19.65 -27.25 0.44
C SER A 158 18.77 -27.21 -0.80
N GLU A 159 19.35 -27.31 -1.99
CA GLU A 159 18.65 -27.37 -3.27
C GLU A 159 18.83 -28.76 -3.91
N PHE A 160 17.71 -29.38 -4.32
CA PHE A 160 17.68 -30.64 -5.07
C PHE A 160 16.96 -30.41 -6.39
N LYS A 161 17.54 -30.87 -7.49
CA LYS A 161 16.97 -30.83 -8.85
C LYS A 161 16.96 -32.26 -9.42
N ASN A 162 15.93 -32.60 -10.18
CA ASN A 162 15.82 -33.89 -10.87
C ASN A 162 16.47 -33.87 -12.25
#